data_AF-A0A382N8N6-F1
#
_entry.id   AF-A0A382N8N6-F1
#
_cell.length_a   1.000
_cell.length_b   1.000
_cell.length_c   1.000
_cell.angle_alpha   90.00
_cell.angle_beta   90.00
_cell.angle_gamma   90.00
#
_symmetry.space_group_name_H-M   'P 1'
#
loop_
_entity.id
_entity.type
_entity.pdbx_description
1 polymer ?
#
loop_
_entity_poly.entity_id
_entity_poly.type
_entity_poly.pdbx_seq_one_letter_code
_entity_poly.pdbx_strand_id
1 'polypeptide(L)' 'VSFFGGGTDLRSYYSQRPGRVISTGIDKYLYIVLREQVGFVEHRFRINWSQVEFCNDLEEIQHPIVREAF' A
#
# COMPACT_ATOMS: atom_id res chain seq x y z
N VAL A 1 -11.12 -9.04 -9.46
CA VAL A 1 -11.94 -10.06 -8.77
C VAL A 1 -11.12 -11.33 -8.63
N SER A 2 -11.07 -11.89 -7.43
CA SER A 2 -10.42 -13.18 -7.15
C SER A 2 -11.45 -14.29 -7.25
N PHE A 3 -11.18 -15.32 -8.05
CA PHE A 3 -12.08 -16.46 -8.23
C PHE A 3 -11.65 -17.67 -7.39
N PHE A 4 -10.36 -17.99 -7.36
CA PHE A 4 -9.82 -19.13 -6.64
C PHE A 4 -8.41 -18.87 -6.09
N GLY A 5 -8.07 -19.59 -5.01
CA GLY A 5 -6.72 -19.63 -4.46
C GLY A 5 -6.36 -18.47 -3.53
N GLY A 6 -7.32 -17.64 -3.13
CA GLY A 6 -7.09 -16.56 -2.17
C GLY A 6 -6.46 -17.06 -0.87
N GLY A 7 -5.39 -16.40 -0.43
CA GLY A 7 -4.64 -16.77 0.76
C GLY A 7 -3.46 -17.72 0.49
N THR A 8 -3.41 -18.36 -0.68
CA THR A 8 -2.24 -19.18 -1.06
C THR A 8 -1.02 -18.35 -1.44
N ASP A 9 -1.23 -17.07 -1.73
CA ASP A 9 -0.24 -16.02 -1.96
C ASP A 9 0.36 -15.45 -0.66
N LEU A 10 -0.20 -15.79 0.51
CA LEU A 10 0.37 -15.41 1.81
C LEU A 10 1.57 -16.29 2.17
N ARG A 11 2.60 -15.67 2.76
CA ARG A 11 3.84 -16.36 3.18
C ARG A 11 3.59 -17.52 4.13
N SER A 12 2.62 -17.37 5.04
CA SER A 12 2.22 -18.44 5.97
C SER A 12 1.79 -19.72 5.26
N TYR A 13 1.30 -19.62 4.02
CA TYR A 13 0.93 -20.75 3.17
C TYR A 13 2.07 -21.16 2.24
N TYR A 14 2.57 -20.24 1.39
CA TYR A 14 3.48 -20.64 0.31
C TYR A 14 4.84 -21.12 0.80
N SER A 15 5.23 -20.77 2.02
CA SER A 15 6.47 -21.27 2.64
C SER A 15 6.46 -22.78 2.89
N GLN A 16 5.27 -23.41 2.94
CA GLN A 16 5.10 -24.83 3.21
C GLN A 16 4.73 -25.63 1.95
N ARG A 17 3.99 -25.02 1.00
CA ARG A 17 3.49 -25.66 -0.23
C ARG A 17 3.36 -24.62 -1.35
N PRO A 18 3.49 -24.99 -2.63
CA PRO A 18 3.30 -24.03 -3.73
C PRO A 18 1.89 -23.41 -3.73
N GLY A 19 1.83 -22.07 -3.81
CA GLY A 19 0.59 -21.30 -3.94
C GLY A 19 0.16 -21.14 -5.41
N ARG A 20 -1.16 -21.02 -5.65
CA ARG A 20 -1.74 -20.77 -6.98
C ARG A 20 -3.04 -19.98 -6.85
N VAL A 21 -3.19 -18.95 -7.67
CA VAL A 21 -4.38 -18.07 -7.69
C VAL A 21 -4.95 -17.94 -9.10
N ILE A 22 -6.26 -17.71 -9.20
CA ILE A 22 -6.94 -17.33 -10.45
C ILE A 22 -7.75 -16.07 -10.17
N SER A 23 -7.41 -14.98 -10.84
CA SER A 23 -8.06 -13.68 -10.70
C SER A 23 -8.12 -12.94 -12.03
N THR A 24 -9.04 -11.98 -12.14
CA THR A 24 -9.18 -11.10 -13.31
C THR A 24 -9.31 -9.64 -12.89
N GLY A 25 -8.87 -8.72 -13.74
CA GLY A 25 -9.24 -7.30 -13.63
C GLY A 25 -10.74 -7.10 -13.86
N ILE A 26 -11.26 -5.98 -13.35
CA ILE A 26 -12.61 -5.49 -13.65
C ILE A 26 -12.51 -4.05 -14.15
N ASP A 27 -13.61 -3.54 -14.70
CA ASP A 27 -13.77 -2.14 -15.12
C ASP A 27 -13.91 -1.19 -13.91
N LYS A 28 -12.90 -1.21 -13.04
CA LYS A 28 -12.69 -0.33 -11.88
C LYS A 28 -11.20 -0.06 -11.76
N TYR A 29 -10.85 1.21 -11.57
CA TYR A 29 -9.47 1.66 -11.63
C TYR A 29 -9.11 2.45 -10.36
N LEU A 30 -7.86 2.30 -9.94
CA LEU A 30 -7.22 3.19 -8.97
C LEU A 30 -6.40 4.21 -9.76
N TYR A 31 -6.63 5.49 -9.52
CA TYR A 31 -5.92 6.57 -10.19
C TYR A 31 -4.82 7.13 -9.28
N ILE A 32 -3.62 7.28 -9.84
CA ILE A 32 -2.47 7.87 -9.16
C ILE A 32 -2.10 9.15 -9.91
N VAL A 33 -1.96 10.26 -9.18
CA VAL A 33 -1.52 11.54 -9.72
C VAL A 33 -0.17 11.88 -9.08
N LEU A 34 0.86 12.00 -9.92
CA LEU A 34 2.19 12.41 -9.49
C LEU A 34 2.39 13.87 -9.87
N ARG A 35 2.85 14.67 -8.91
CA ARG A 35 3.23 16.06 -9.11
C ARG A 35 4.55 16.29 -8.39
N GLU A 36 5.47 16.97 -9.07
CA GLU A 36 6.68 17.47 -8.42
C GLU A 36 6.28 18.52 -7.39
N GLN A 37 6.82 18.40 -6.18
CA GLN A 37 6.55 19.34 -5.11
C GLN A 37 7.54 20.51 -5.22
N VAL A 38 7.01 21.69 -5.53
CA VAL A 38 7.81 22.91 -5.74
C VAL A 38 7.70 23.81 -4.53
N GLY A 39 8.83 24.12 -3.88
CA GLY A 39 8.92 25.04 -2.73
C GLY A 39 9.36 24.37 -1.42
N PHE A 40 9.40 25.15 -0.34
CA PHE A 40 9.71 24.66 0.99
C PHE A 40 8.54 23.89 1.58
N VAL A 41 8.80 22.67 2.06
CA VAL A 41 7.81 21.82 2.70
C VAL A 41 8.18 21.70 4.17
N GLU A 42 7.24 22.05 5.06
CA GLU A 42 7.47 22.04 6.51
C GLU A 42 7.66 20.62 7.06
N HIS A 43 6.97 19.64 6.47
CA HIS A 43 7.04 18.24 6.86
C HIS A 43 7.41 17.36 5.67
N ARG A 44 8.38 16.45 5.87
CA ARG A 44 8.86 15.54 4.82
C ARG A 44 7.77 14.59 4.31
N PHE A 45 6.88 14.17 5.20
CA PHE A 45 5.76 13.29 4.89
C PHE A 45 4.44 13.94 5.27
N ARG A 46 3.49 13.90 4.34
CA ARG A 46 2.10 14.25 4.57
C ARG A 46 1.21 13.12 4.06
N ILE A 47 0.59 12.40 4.97
CA ILE A 47 -0.20 11.20 4.66
C ILE A 47 -1.65 11.50 5.04
N ASN A 48 -2.56 11.40 4.06
CA ASN A 48 -3.98 11.61 4.28
C ASN A 48 -4.72 10.28 4.13
N TRP A 49 -5.41 9.87 5.18
CA TRP A 49 -6.29 8.71 5.22
C TRP A 49 -7.50 9.05 6.10
N SER A 50 -7.97 8.16 6.97
CA SER A 50 -8.99 8.52 7.97
C SER A 50 -8.54 9.63 8.92
N GLN A 51 -7.24 9.91 8.95
CA GLN A 51 -6.60 11.02 9.67
C GLN A 51 -5.55 11.69 8.77
N VAL A 52 -5.10 12.88 9.17
CA VAL A 52 -4.00 13.59 8.49
C VAL A 52 -2.77 13.50 9.36
N GLU A 53 -1.70 12.93 8.82
CA GLU A 53 -0.41 12.80 9.49
C GLU A 53 0.62 13.73 8.84
N PHE A 54 1.37 14.43 9.68
CA PHE A 54 2.53 15.23 9.31
C PHE A 54 3.73 14.69 10.08
N CYS A 55 4.72 14.15 9.36
CA CYS A 55 5.86 13.45 9.95
C CYS A 55 7.16 13.82 9.23
N ASN A 56 8.27 13.72 9.95
CA ASN A 56 9.61 13.96 9.42
C ASN A 56 10.46 12.69 9.37
N ASP A 57 10.12 11.70 10.19
CA ASP A 57 10.73 10.37 10.20
C ASP A 57 9.73 9.27 9.78
N LEU A 58 10.23 8.16 9.25
CA LEU A 58 9.43 7.01 8.84
C LEU A 58 8.78 6.32 10.04
N GLU A 59 9.48 6.26 11.17
CA GLU A 59 9.00 5.60 12.39
C GLU A 59 7.82 6.34 13.05
N GLU A 60 7.62 7.62 12.70
CA GLU A 60 6.50 8.43 13.19
C GLU A 60 5.18 8.09 12.48
N ILE A 61 5.24 7.45 11.30
CA ILE A 61 4.07 7.12 10.49
C ILE A 61 3.20 6.10 11.22
N GLN A 62 1.95 6.49 11.48
CA GLN A 62 0.96 5.63 12.16
C GLN A 62 0.21 4.75 11.15
N HIS A 63 0.03 5.21 9.91
CA HIS A 63 -0.62 4.42 8.88
C HIS A 63 0.17 3.13 8.58
N PRO A 64 -0.37 1.93 8.88
CA PRO A 64 0.41 0.68 8.85
C PRO A 64 0.89 0.33 7.43
N ILE A 65 0.02 0.41 6.42
CA ILE A 65 0.42 0.07 5.04
C ILE A 65 1.42 1.07 4.46
N VAL A 66 1.28 2.37 4.74
CA VAL A 66 2.19 3.39 4.21
C VAL A 66 3.56 3.27 4.86
N ARG A 67 3.64 2.97 6.17
CA ARG A 67 4.91 2.74 6.86
C ARG A 67 5.70 1.57 6.28
N GLU A 68 5.04 0.44 6.02
CA GLU A 68 5.70 -0.77 5.46
C GLU A 68 6.03 -0.65 3.96
N ALA A 69 5.67 0.45 3.30
CA ALA A 69 5.97 0.68 1.89
C ALA A 69 7.32 1.40 1.66
N PHE A 70 7.96 1.89 2.72
CA PHE A 70 9.29 2.52 2.71
C PHE A 70 10.35 1.55 3.20
#